data_AF-A0A958JLQ9-F1
#
_entry.id   AF-A0A958JLQ9-F1
#
_cell.length_a   1.000
_cell.length_b   1.000
_cell.length_c   1.000
_cell.angle_alpha   90.00
_cell.angle_beta   90.00
_cell.angle_gamma   90.00
#
_symmetry.space_group_name_H-M   'P 1'
#
loop_
_entity.id
_entity.type
_entity.pdbx_description
1 polymer ?
#
loop_
_entity_poly.entity_id
_entity_poly.type
_entity_poly.pdbx_seq_one_letter_code
_entity_poly.pdbx_strand_id
1 'polypeptide(L)'
;MIQLWLMKHAALSPSKGFSLIELMVTVVIIGILSAIAIPTYSNYIRKARTSEVYANLNTIAQLEEAYFTEVNEYITTTANPATVPSDADTSGALSFIINNSTTSWNNLGSVLPNNTNVRFSYRAFAGRFDGSSNPDTSGTFVDYSADLPLDTMATTGGELCDNLAGFSPQDWGVTASPLSNWFVVVAVGNQISDNTCSLFAKVVDQPELIRIQELQ
;
A
#
# COMPACT_ATOMS: atom_id res chain seq x y z
N MET A 1 84.71 9.71 -14.33
CA MET A 1 84.03 10.02 -13.06
C MET A 1 82.87 10.95 -13.43
N ILE A 2 81.62 10.58 -13.65
CA ILE A 2 80.74 9.49 -13.23
C ILE A 2 79.66 9.42 -14.33
N GLN A 3 79.85 8.56 -15.34
CA GLN A 3 78.85 8.29 -16.39
C GLN A 3 77.90 7.14 -15.98
N LEU A 4 77.79 6.80 -14.69
CA LEU A 4 77.18 5.51 -14.32
C LEU A 4 76.60 5.42 -12.90
N TRP A 5 75.76 6.36 -12.44
CA TRP A 5 75.09 6.14 -11.14
C TRP A 5 73.66 6.65 -10.90
N LEU A 6 72.92 7.21 -11.86
CA LEU A 6 71.51 7.51 -11.55
C LEU A 6 70.50 7.22 -12.65
N MET A 7 70.64 6.05 -13.25
CA MET A 7 69.46 5.25 -13.60
C MET A 7 69.01 4.48 -12.34
N LYS A 8 68.59 5.19 -11.28
CA LYS A 8 67.80 4.53 -10.21
C LYS A 8 66.38 4.42 -10.72
N HIS A 9 66.20 3.33 -11.47
CA HIS A 9 64.96 2.66 -11.83
C HIS A 9 63.70 3.49 -11.53
N ALA A 10 63.29 4.32 -12.50
CA ALA A 10 61.87 4.63 -12.59
C ALA A 10 61.19 3.29 -12.89
N ALA A 11 60.75 2.61 -11.84
CA ALA A 11 59.92 1.44 -11.94
C ALA A 11 58.67 1.91 -12.69
N LEU A 12 58.60 1.60 -13.99
CA LEU A 12 57.37 1.65 -14.76
C LEU A 12 56.37 0.81 -13.97
N SER A 13 55.43 1.48 -13.30
CA SER A 13 54.31 0.78 -12.68
C SER A 13 53.66 -0.03 -13.80
N PRO A 14 53.57 -1.37 -13.71
CA PRO A 14 52.90 -2.13 -14.72
C PRO A 14 51.46 -1.62 -14.76
N SER A 15 51.09 -0.96 -15.85
CA SER A 15 49.72 -0.57 -16.13
C SER A 15 48.91 -1.85 -16.23
N LYS A 16 48.30 -2.27 -15.11
CA LYS A 16 47.39 -3.42 -15.07
C LYS A 16 46.11 -3.01 -15.79
N GLY A 17 46.11 -3.14 -17.11
CA GLY A 17 44.90 -3.03 -17.93
C GLY A 17 44.04 -4.28 -17.74
N PHE A 18 42.73 -4.09 -17.60
CA PHE A 18 41.76 -5.18 -17.65
C PHE A 18 41.82 -5.86 -19.02
N SER A 19 41.76 -7.19 -19.05
CA SER A 19 41.71 -7.91 -20.31
C SER A 19 40.30 -7.89 -20.89
N LEU A 20 40.16 -7.80 -22.22
CA LEU A 20 38.85 -7.81 -22.88
C LEU A 20 38.09 -9.10 -22.61
N ILE A 21 38.79 -10.23 -22.47
CA ILE A 21 38.17 -11.51 -22.10
C ILE A 21 37.68 -11.51 -20.64
N GLU A 22 38.35 -10.79 -19.76
CA GLU A 22 37.98 -10.68 -18.34
C GLU A 22 36.67 -9.90 -18.20
N LEU A 23 36.49 -8.86 -19.02
CA LEU A 23 35.24 -8.12 -19.10
C LEU A 23 34.11 -8.95 -19.73
N MET A 24 34.39 -9.74 -20.77
CA MET A 24 33.39 -10.61 -21.40
C MET A 24 32.81 -11.65 -20.43
N VAL A 25 33.68 -12.35 -19.69
CA VAL A 25 33.23 -13.35 -18.71
C VAL A 25 32.44 -12.68 -17.58
N THR A 26 32.87 -11.49 -17.13
CA THR A 26 32.20 -10.74 -16.08
C THR A 26 30.77 -10.36 -16.48
N VAL A 27 30.56 -9.85 -17.69
CA VAL A 27 29.21 -9.47 -18.16
C VAL A 27 28.31 -10.70 -18.30
N VAL A 28 28.86 -11.84 -18.74
CA VAL A 28 28.09 -13.11 -18.81
C VAL A 28 27.65 -13.56 -17.42
N ILE A 29 28.53 -13.53 -16.42
CA ILE A 29 28.18 -13.91 -15.04
C ILE A 29 27.12 -12.96 -14.47
N ILE A 30 27.29 -11.64 -14.64
CA ILE A 30 26.31 -10.64 -14.17
C ILE A 30 24.96 -10.82 -14.89
N GLY A 31 24.96 -11.15 -16.18
CA GLY A 31 23.74 -11.42 -16.94
C GLY A 31 22.95 -12.60 -16.37
N ILE A 32 23.62 -13.72 -16.05
CA ILE A 32 22.98 -14.90 -15.45
C ILE A 32 22.42 -14.58 -14.06
N LEU A 33 23.19 -13.88 -13.21
CA LEU A 33 22.75 -13.50 -11.88
C LEU A 33 21.55 -12.55 -11.92
N SER A 34 21.57 -11.57 -12.84
CA SER A 34 20.50 -10.56 -12.96
C SER A 34 19.17 -11.18 -13.39
N ALA A 35 19.20 -12.19 -14.27
CA ALA A 35 17.99 -12.88 -14.74
C ALA A 35 17.19 -13.54 -13.60
N ILE A 36 17.87 -14.05 -12.56
CA ILE A 36 17.23 -14.67 -11.39
C ILE A 36 16.95 -13.61 -10.31
N ALA A 37 17.85 -12.66 -10.11
CA ALA A 37 17.76 -11.66 -9.05
C ALA A 37 16.61 -10.67 -9.24
N ILE A 38 16.31 -10.24 -10.47
CA ILE A 38 15.27 -9.24 -10.73
C ILE A 38 13.88 -9.72 -10.29
N PRO A 39 13.33 -10.86 -10.77
CA PRO A 39 11.99 -11.28 -10.37
C PRO A 39 11.90 -11.66 -8.88
N THR A 40 12.98 -12.20 -8.30
CA THR A 40 13.01 -12.56 -6.87
C THR A 40 13.01 -11.32 -5.98
N TYR A 41 13.74 -10.27 -6.37
CA TYR A 41 13.75 -8.99 -5.67
C TYR A 41 12.40 -8.28 -5.72
N SER A 42 11.71 -8.25 -6.88
CA SER A 42 10.35 -7.67 -6.97
C SER A 42 9.36 -8.36 -6.03
N ASN A 43 9.40 -9.69 -5.96
CA ASN A 43 8.58 -10.46 -5.01
C ASN A 43 8.88 -10.14 -3.54
N TYR A 44 10.16 -9.94 -3.20
CA TYR A 44 10.57 -9.55 -1.86
C TYR A 44 9.98 -8.19 -1.46
N ILE A 45 10.05 -7.20 -2.35
CA ILE A 45 9.49 -5.86 -2.10
C ILE A 45 7.96 -5.93 -1.97
N ARG A 46 7.27 -6.69 -2.82
CA ARG A 46 5.81 -6.90 -2.72
C ARG A 46 5.39 -7.48 -1.36
N LYS A 47 6.14 -8.47 -0.86
CA LYS A 47 5.91 -9.06 0.46
C LYS A 47 6.15 -8.06 1.59
N ALA A 48 7.21 -7.26 1.49
CA ALA A 48 7.50 -6.20 2.46
C ALA A 48 6.37 -5.15 2.49
N ARG A 49 5.90 -4.69 1.33
CA ARG A 49 4.76 -3.74 1.21
C ARG A 49 3.48 -4.30 1.80
N THR A 50 3.19 -5.59 1.55
CA THR A 50 1.98 -6.20 2.08
C THR A 50 1.99 -6.23 3.62
N SER A 51 3.16 -6.43 4.25
CA SER A 51 3.25 -6.44 5.73
C SER A 51 2.86 -5.12 6.39
N GLU A 52 3.10 -3.99 5.73
CA GLU A 52 2.68 -2.65 6.18
C GLU A 52 1.14 -2.56 6.24
N VAL A 53 0.47 -3.04 5.20
CA VAL A 53 -1.00 -3.02 5.11
C VAL A 53 -1.64 -3.82 6.23
N TYR A 54 -1.12 -5.02 6.50
CA TYR A 54 -1.65 -5.85 7.58
C TYR A 54 -1.56 -5.16 8.93
N ALA A 55 -0.46 -4.46 9.22
CA ALA A 55 -0.29 -3.72 10.47
C ALA A 55 -1.24 -2.53 10.57
N ASN A 56 -1.36 -1.74 9.50
CA ASN A 56 -2.17 -0.53 9.49
C ASN A 56 -3.67 -0.83 9.53
N LEU A 57 -4.15 -1.82 8.75
CA LEU A 57 -5.56 -2.22 8.78
C LEU A 57 -5.99 -2.75 10.14
N ASN A 58 -5.15 -3.56 10.80
CA ASN A 58 -5.44 -4.03 12.16
C ASN A 58 -5.46 -2.89 13.17
N THR A 59 -4.56 -1.91 13.03
CA THR A 59 -4.54 -0.73 13.90
C THR A 59 -5.83 0.09 13.73
N ILE A 60 -6.28 0.31 12.49
CA ILE A 60 -7.54 1.02 12.23
C ILE A 60 -8.73 0.25 12.82
N ALA A 61 -8.78 -1.07 12.62
CA ALA A 61 -9.87 -1.89 13.15
C ALA A 61 -9.94 -1.86 14.69
N GLN A 62 -8.79 -1.89 15.37
CA GLN A 62 -8.73 -1.74 16.84
C GLN A 62 -9.23 -0.37 17.30
N LEU A 63 -8.94 0.69 16.54
CA LEU A 63 -9.41 2.04 16.86
C LEU A 63 -10.91 2.22 16.60
N GLU A 64 -11.46 1.57 15.57
CA GLU A 64 -12.90 1.50 15.34
C GLU A 64 -13.63 0.79 16.50
N GLU A 65 -13.10 -0.33 16.99
CA GLU A 65 -13.65 -1.03 18.16
C GLU A 65 -13.56 -0.20 19.45
N ALA A 66 -12.44 0.51 19.64
CA ALA A 66 -12.29 1.44 20.76
C ALA A 66 -13.29 2.60 20.67
N TYR A 67 -13.44 3.20 19.49
CA TYR A 67 -14.39 4.29 19.24
C TYR A 67 -15.84 3.84 19.45
N PHE A 68 -16.20 2.64 19.01
CA PHE A 68 -17.51 2.05 19.27
C PHE A 68 -17.78 1.86 20.77
N THR A 69 -16.77 1.49 21.55
CA THR A 69 -16.91 1.37 23.01
C THR A 69 -17.23 2.71 23.69
N GLU A 70 -16.81 3.83 23.10
CA GLU A 70 -17.03 5.18 23.64
C GLU A 70 -18.31 5.83 23.12
N VAL A 71 -18.59 5.70 21.82
CA VAL A 71 -19.64 6.45 21.11
C VAL A 71 -20.82 5.55 20.70
N ASN A 72 -20.69 4.23 20.82
CA ASN A 72 -21.68 3.22 20.44
C ASN A 72 -22.05 3.25 18.94
N GLU A 73 -21.11 3.72 18.12
CA GLU A 73 -21.21 3.81 16.67
C GLU A 73 -19.81 3.64 16.05
N TYR A 74 -19.73 3.04 14.85
CA TYR A 74 -18.50 2.98 14.05
C TYR A 74 -18.42 4.20 13.13
N ILE A 75 -17.23 4.60 12.72
CA ILE A 75 -17.05 5.83 11.94
C ILE A 75 -16.74 5.55 10.47
N THR A 76 -17.34 6.33 9.59
CA THR A 76 -16.96 6.34 8.17
C THR A 76 -15.88 7.39 7.96
N THR A 77 -14.78 7.01 7.31
CA THR A 77 -13.68 7.90 6.96
C THR A 77 -13.59 8.09 5.44
N THR A 78 -12.94 9.19 5.05
CA THR A 78 -12.57 9.44 3.65
C THR A 78 -11.25 8.76 3.33
N ALA A 79 -10.95 8.56 2.04
CA ALA A 79 -9.64 8.11 1.59
C ALA A 79 -8.49 8.93 2.21
N ASN A 80 -7.49 8.26 2.78
CA ASN A 80 -6.27 8.90 3.27
C ASN A 80 -5.03 8.00 3.09
N PRO A 81 -4.01 8.43 2.34
CA PRO A 81 -3.97 9.61 1.46
C PRO A 81 -5.12 9.60 0.44
N ALA A 82 -5.55 10.79 0.00
CA ALA A 82 -6.69 10.93 -0.93
C ALA A 82 -6.42 10.27 -2.29
N THR A 83 -5.16 10.09 -2.67
CA THR A 83 -4.75 9.41 -3.90
C THR A 83 -4.07 8.10 -3.56
N VAL A 84 -4.23 7.07 -4.40
CA VAL A 84 -3.45 5.83 -4.27
C VAL A 84 -1.97 6.15 -4.49
N PRO A 85 -1.08 5.82 -3.53
CA PRO A 85 0.36 5.94 -3.74
C PRO A 85 0.82 5.04 -4.89
N SER A 86 1.58 5.60 -5.82
CA SER A 86 2.18 4.92 -6.97
C SER A 86 3.71 4.82 -6.82
N ASP A 87 4.35 3.98 -7.64
CA ASP A 87 5.81 3.92 -7.68
C ASP A 87 6.46 5.17 -8.30
N ALA A 88 5.69 6.00 -9.00
CA ALA A 88 6.16 7.25 -9.63
C ALA A 88 6.24 8.42 -8.63
N ASP A 89 5.57 8.31 -7.48
CA ASP A 89 5.70 9.28 -6.40
C ASP A 89 7.14 9.23 -5.90
N THR A 90 7.85 10.35 -5.88
CA THR A 90 9.33 10.42 -5.82
C THR A 90 9.98 9.96 -4.49
N SER A 91 9.21 9.28 -3.63
CA SER A 91 9.69 8.45 -2.49
C SER A 91 8.81 7.20 -2.24
N GLY A 92 7.93 6.91 -3.19
CA GLY A 92 7.00 5.79 -3.29
C GLY A 92 5.93 5.71 -2.22
N ALA A 93 5.80 6.72 -1.36
CA ALA A 93 4.84 6.75 -0.29
C ALA A 93 4.30 8.17 -0.13
N LEU A 94 2.98 8.30 -0.10
CA LEU A 94 2.31 9.56 0.19
C LEU A 94 2.13 9.69 1.70
N SER A 95 2.14 10.91 2.22
CA SER A 95 1.97 11.14 3.65
C SER A 95 0.52 10.92 4.06
N PHE A 96 0.30 10.12 5.10
CA PHE A 96 -0.96 10.10 5.85
C PHE A 96 -1.09 11.42 6.62
N ILE A 97 -2.08 12.24 6.26
CA ILE A 97 -2.28 13.58 6.83
C ILE A 97 -3.58 13.59 7.63
N ILE A 98 -3.51 13.98 8.90
CA ILE A 98 -4.67 14.05 9.80
C ILE A 98 -5.11 15.52 10.04
N ASN A 99 -4.32 16.49 9.55
CA ASN A 99 -4.42 17.92 9.90
C ASN A 99 -5.64 18.68 9.35
N ASN A 100 -6.63 18.03 8.73
CA ASN A 100 -7.82 18.71 8.27
C ASN A 100 -8.96 18.48 9.28
N SER A 101 -9.54 19.57 9.80
CA SER A 101 -10.64 19.55 10.78
C SER A 101 -11.93 18.91 10.25
N THR A 102 -11.93 18.41 9.02
CA THR A 102 -13.08 17.75 8.37
C THR A 102 -12.87 16.26 8.12
N THR A 103 -11.72 15.68 8.46
CA THR A 103 -11.54 14.22 8.32
C THR A 103 -11.99 13.49 9.57
N SER A 104 -12.94 12.57 9.43
CA SER A 104 -13.39 11.62 10.45
C SER A 104 -12.24 10.85 11.13
N TRP A 105 -11.08 10.75 10.46
CA TRP A 105 -9.85 10.18 11.00
C TRP A 105 -9.39 10.77 12.34
N ASN A 106 -9.69 12.05 12.62
CA ASN A 106 -9.35 12.67 13.91
C ASN A 106 -10.04 11.99 15.10
N ASN A 107 -11.23 11.42 14.88
CA ASN A 107 -12.04 10.83 15.93
C ASN A 107 -11.55 9.43 16.32
N LEU A 108 -10.81 8.74 15.42
CA LEU A 108 -10.14 7.48 15.70
C LEU A 108 -8.81 7.66 16.46
N GLY A 109 -8.37 8.90 16.67
CA GLY A 109 -7.05 9.20 17.19
C GLY A 109 -5.94 9.00 16.15
N SER A 110 -4.68 8.98 16.58
CA SER A 110 -3.54 8.84 15.66
C SER A 110 -3.37 7.38 15.21
N VAL A 111 -4.14 6.98 14.19
CA VAL A 111 -3.96 5.70 13.47
C VAL A 111 -2.50 5.50 13.06
N LEU A 112 -1.89 6.57 12.56
CA LEU A 112 -0.47 6.69 12.26
C LEU A 112 -0.01 8.07 12.71
N PRO A 113 1.28 8.25 13.03
CA PRO A 113 1.84 9.58 13.20
C PRO A 113 1.57 10.42 11.95
N ASN A 114 1.21 11.67 12.16
CA ASN A 114 1.00 12.61 11.07
C ASN A 114 2.25 12.69 10.17
N ASN A 115 2.04 12.82 8.87
CA ASN A 115 3.12 12.85 7.87
C ASN A 115 3.89 11.52 7.75
N THR A 116 3.33 10.40 8.21
CA THR A 116 3.91 9.07 7.95
C THR A 116 3.68 8.69 6.49
N ASN A 117 4.76 8.27 5.85
CA ASN A 117 4.74 7.78 4.48
C ASN A 117 4.08 6.39 4.43
N VAL A 118 2.99 6.27 3.66
CA VAL A 118 2.27 5.02 3.45
C VAL A 118 2.27 4.58 1.99
N ARG A 119 2.26 3.26 1.77
CA ARG A 119 2.25 2.62 0.44
C ARG A 119 0.85 2.32 -0.09
N PHE A 120 -0.17 2.56 0.74
CA PHE A 120 -1.57 2.29 0.43
C PHE A 120 -2.42 3.47 0.90
N SER A 121 -3.50 3.73 0.18
CA SER A 121 -4.59 4.59 0.65
C SER A 121 -5.53 3.76 1.51
N TYR A 122 -5.96 4.31 2.66
CA TYR A 122 -6.85 3.65 3.61
C TYR A 122 -8.20 4.37 3.68
N ARG A 123 -9.26 3.60 3.94
CA ARG A 123 -10.63 4.11 4.15
C ARG A 123 -11.43 3.16 5.03
N ALA A 124 -12.25 3.70 5.92
CA ALA A 124 -13.19 2.95 6.73
C ALA A 124 -14.62 3.27 6.30
N PHE A 125 -15.44 2.24 6.20
CA PHE A 125 -16.86 2.30 5.94
C PHE A 125 -17.60 1.74 7.15
N ALA A 126 -18.57 2.48 7.66
CA ALA A 126 -19.41 2.05 8.78
C ALA A 126 -20.88 2.10 8.39
N GLY A 127 -21.68 1.18 8.94
CA GLY A 127 -23.11 1.13 8.71
C GLY A 127 -23.89 0.49 9.85
N ARG A 128 -25.21 0.68 9.83
CA ARG A 128 -26.17 0.06 10.75
C ARG A 128 -27.09 -0.87 9.97
N PHE A 129 -27.54 -1.97 10.57
CA PHE A 129 -28.60 -2.80 9.98
C PHE A 129 -29.95 -2.27 10.45
N ASP A 130 -30.87 -1.98 9.52
CA ASP A 130 -32.24 -1.56 9.84
C ASP A 130 -33.16 -2.73 10.23
N GLY A 131 -32.63 -3.96 10.31
CA GLY A 131 -33.39 -5.17 10.62
C GLY A 131 -34.14 -5.75 9.41
N SER A 132 -34.19 -5.06 8.28
CA SER A 132 -34.21 -5.70 6.96
C SER A 132 -32.75 -6.08 6.65
N SER A 133 -32.48 -7.04 5.79
CA SER A 133 -31.12 -7.43 5.42
C SER A 133 -30.35 -6.36 4.61
N ASN A 134 -30.69 -5.08 4.79
CA ASN A 134 -30.17 -3.94 4.07
C ASN A 134 -29.53 -2.94 5.06
N PRO A 135 -28.44 -2.25 4.69
CA PRO A 135 -27.88 -1.18 5.52
C PRO A 135 -28.88 -0.01 5.60
N ASP A 136 -29.10 0.53 6.80
CA ASP A 136 -29.96 1.69 7.06
C ASP A 136 -29.42 2.94 6.34
N THR A 137 -30.12 3.42 5.33
CA THR A 137 -29.73 4.60 4.53
C THR A 137 -30.24 5.92 5.12
N SER A 138 -30.94 5.92 6.27
CA SER A 138 -31.74 7.08 6.70
C SER A 138 -31.03 8.08 7.63
N GLY A 139 -29.69 8.04 7.70
CA GLY A 139 -28.90 8.91 8.58
C GLY A 139 -27.66 9.57 7.98
N THR A 140 -27.63 9.88 6.68
CA THR A 140 -26.45 10.44 5.95
C THR A 140 -25.26 9.47 5.87
N PHE A 141 -25.53 8.28 5.33
CA PHE A 141 -24.53 7.26 5.00
C PHE A 141 -24.68 6.90 3.53
N VAL A 142 -23.55 6.79 2.80
CA VAL A 142 -23.52 6.74 1.33
C VAL A 142 -24.29 5.53 0.80
N ASP A 143 -25.22 5.79 -0.13
CA ASP A 143 -26.08 4.79 -0.77
C ASP A 143 -25.27 3.62 -1.35
N TYR A 144 -25.67 2.41 -0.96
CA TYR A 144 -25.11 1.15 -1.45
C TYR A 144 -25.40 0.88 -2.95
N SER A 145 -26.37 1.57 -3.57
CA SER A 145 -26.91 1.23 -4.91
C SER A 145 -26.46 2.14 -6.06
N ALA A 146 -25.45 2.97 -5.84
CA ALA A 146 -24.68 3.56 -6.92
C ALA A 146 -23.21 3.37 -6.54
N ASP A 147 -22.59 2.33 -7.10
CA ASP A 147 -21.14 2.09 -7.15
C ASP A 147 -20.36 2.81 -6.03
N LEU A 148 -20.20 2.18 -4.86
CA LEU A 148 -19.50 2.84 -3.78
C LEU A 148 -18.06 3.21 -4.21
N PRO A 149 -17.60 4.40 -3.83
CA PRO A 149 -16.65 5.19 -4.60
C PRO A 149 -15.25 4.78 -4.19
N LEU A 150 -14.75 3.67 -4.72
CA LEU A 150 -13.30 3.48 -4.74
C LEU A 150 -12.64 4.48 -5.70
N ASP A 151 -13.44 5.15 -6.54
CA ASP A 151 -13.06 6.27 -7.39
C ASP A 151 -12.28 7.35 -6.63
N THR A 152 -12.68 7.72 -5.42
CA THR A 152 -12.03 8.79 -4.64
C THR A 152 -10.73 8.34 -4.01
N MET A 153 -10.45 7.04 -3.94
CA MET A 153 -9.12 6.52 -3.63
C MET A 153 -8.28 6.39 -4.91
N ALA A 154 -8.91 6.04 -6.04
CA ALA A 154 -8.29 5.72 -7.33
C ALA A 154 -7.97 6.92 -8.25
N THR A 155 -8.63 8.07 -8.07
CA THR A 155 -8.79 9.12 -9.10
C THR A 155 -7.57 9.99 -9.42
N THR A 156 -6.34 9.71 -8.98
CA THR A 156 -5.21 10.52 -9.48
C THR A 156 -3.87 9.80 -9.39
N GLY A 157 -3.49 9.12 -10.47
CA GLY A 157 -2.11 8.70 -10.71
C GLY A 157 -1.91 7.22 -11.05
N GLY A 158 -2.53 6.75 -12.14
CA GLY A 158 -2.23 5.44 -12.75
C GLY A 158 -3.49 4.60 -12.93
N GLU A 159 -3.87 4.37 -14.19
CA GLU A 159 -5.15 3.81 -14.70
C GLU A 159 -5.57 2.41 -14.17
N LEU A 160 -4.84 1.83 -13.23
CA LEU A 160 -4.92 0.41 -12.87
C LEU A 160 -5.82 0.15 -11.66
N CYS A 161 -5.83 1.07 -10.70
CA CYS A 161 -6.71 0.99 -9.53
C CYS A 161 -8.10 1.62 -9.79
N ASP A 162 -8.30 2.28 -10.94
CA ASP A 162 -9.59 2.85 -11.38
C ASP A 162 -10.62 1.76 -11.72
N ASN A 163 -10.17 0.55 -12.07
CA ASN A 163 -11.02 -0.61 -12.38
C ASN A 163 -11.62 -1.29 -11.13
N LEU A 164 -11.36 -0.76 -9.93
CA LEU A 164 -12.00 -1.25 -8.70
C LEU A 164 -13.35 -0.54 -8.42
N ALA A 165 -13.88 0.20 -9.39
CA ALA A 165 -15.26 0.70 -9.34
C ALA A 165 -16.27 -0.47 -9.32
N GLY A 166 -17.30 -0.37 -8.47
CA GLY A 166 -18.37 -1.38 -8.37
C GLY A 166 -18.18 -2.45 -7.28
N PHE A 167 -17.09 -2.39 -6.50
CA PHE A 167 -16.98 -3.22 -5.30
C PHE A 167 -17.85 -2.68 -4.16
N SER A 168 -18.55 -3.61 -3.52
CA SER A 168 -19.53 -3.32 -2.50
C SER A 168 -19.21 -4.08 -1.20
N PRO A 169 -19.58 -3.60 0.00
CA PRO A 169 -19.33 -4.32 1.26
C PRO A 169 -19.77 -5.80 1.29
N GLN A 170 -20.79 -6.17 0.51
CA GLN A 170 -21.29 -7.53 0.38
C GLN A 170 -20.28 -8.42 -0.35
N ASP A 171 -19.54 -7.88 -1.32
CA ASP A 171 -18.44 -8.58 -2.02
C ASP A 171 -17.26 -8.87 -1.09
N TRP A 172 -17.19 -8.16 0.05
CA TRP A 172 -16.17 -8.35 1.08
C TRP A 172 -16.59 -9.35 2.15
N GLY A 173 -17.74 -10.02 1.99
CA GLY A 173 -18.28 -10.97 2.94
C GLY A 173 -19.04 -10.33 4.11
N VAL A 174 -19.40 -9.04 4.02
CA VAL A 174 -20.32 -8.39 4.95
C VAL A 174 -21.75 -8.72 4.57
N THR A 175 -22.13 -9.97 4.76
CA THR A 175 -23.50 -10.43 4.56
C THR A 175 -24.15 -10.55 5.94
N ALA A 176 -24.87 -9.50 6.36
CA ALA A 176 -25.67 -9.49 7.60
C ALA A 176 -24.89 -9.99 8.83
N SER A 177 -24.00 -9.15 9.37
CA SER A 177 -23.42 -9.42 10.70
C SER A 177 -24.57 -9.47 11.73
N PRO A 178 -24.55 -10.40 12.71
CA PRO A 178 -25.55 -10.43 13.78
C PRO A 178 -25.51 -9.20 14.69
N LEU A 179 -24.50 -8.34 14.57
CA LEU A 179 -24.39 -7.09 15.33
C LEU A 179 -25.21 -5.97 14.68
N SER A 180 -25.86 -5.14 15.50
CA SER A 180 -26.66 -3.99 15.03
C SER A 180 -25.86 -2.95 14.24
N ASN A 181 -24.53 -2.91 14.43
CA ASN A 181 -23.58 -2.02 13.77
C ASN A 181 -22.41 -2.82 13.18
N TRP A 182 -21.87 -2.37 12.05
CA TRP A 182 -20.73 -3.00 11.38
C TRP A 182 -19.77 -1.98 10.78
N PHE A 183 -18.54 -2.41 10.51
CA PHE A 183 -17.57 -1.64 9.74
C PHE A 183 -16.71 -2.53 8.84
N VAL A 184 -16.14 -1.92 7.81
CA VAL A 184 -15.07 -2.48 6.99
C VAL A 184 -14.00 -1.43 6.72
N VAL A 185 -12.75 -1.80 6.92
CA VAL A 185 -11.61 -0.97 6.55
C VAL A 185 -10.95 -1.55 5.32
N VAL A 186 -10.69 -0.73 4.31
CA VAL A 186 -10.02 -1.14 3.07
C VAL A 186 -8.69 -0.41 2.87
N ALA A 187 -7.78 -1.08 2.17
CA ALA A 187 -6.53 -0.52 1.71
C ALA A 187 -6.32 -0.82 0.22
N VAL A 188 -5.93 0.21 -0.55
CA VAL A 188 -5.64 0.10 -1.99
C VAL A 188 -4.27 0.68 -2.31
N GLY A 189 -3.49 -0.03 -3.11
CA GLY A 189 -2.12 0.34 -3.46
C GLY A 189 -1.61 -0.38 -4.71
N ASN A 190 -0.65 0.25 -5.39
CA ASN A 190 0.06 -0.34 -6.53
C ASN A 190 1.24 -1.20 -6.01
N GLN A 191 1.35 -2.45 -6.50
CA GLN A 191 2.23 -3.45 -5.92
C GLN A 191 3.65 -3.49 -6.46
N ILE A 192 3.97 -2.87 -7.62
CA ILE A 192 5.30 -2.59 -8.25
C ILE A 192 5.04 -2.25 -9.74
N SER A 193 6.07 -1.80 -10.50
CA SER A 193 6.15 -1.49 -11.95
C SER A 193 5.42 -2.39 -12.95
N ASP A 194 4.84 -3.48 -12.47
CA ASP A 194 4.09 -4.51 -13.18
C ASP A 194 2.67 -4.05 -13.50
N ASN A 195 2.33 -2.80 -13.17
CA ASN A 195 1.00 -2.24 -13.34
C ASN A 195 -0.10 -3.04 -12.58
N THR A 196 0.21 -3.57 -11.39
CA THR A 196 -0.74 -4.40 -10.62
C THR A 196 -1.32 -3.65 -9.41
N CYS A 197 -2.64 -3.67 -9.26
CA CYS A 197 -3.32 -3.10 -8.09
C CYS A 197 -3.68 -4.21 -7.08
N SER A 198 -3.55 -3.91 -5.78
CA SER A 198 -4.04 -4.78 -4.70
C SER A 198 -5.05 -4.08 -3.82
N LEU A 199 -6.12 -4.81 -3.52
CA LEU A 199 -7.17 -4.44 -2.57
C LEU A 199 -7.18 -5.41 -1.39
N PHE A 200 -7.12 -4.84 -0.18
CA PHE A 200 -7.22 -5.56 1.08
C PHE A 200 -8.38 -5.01 1.89
N ALA A 201 -9.08 -5.87 2.63
CA ALA A 201 -10.11 -5.44 3.57
C ALA A 201 -10.03 -6.17 4.91
N LYS A 202 -10.43 -5.46 5.97
CA LYS A 202 -10.69 -5.97 7.32
C LYS A 202 -12.15 -5.74 7.66
N VAL A 203 -12.89 -6.81 7.89
CA VAL A 203 -14.29 -6.77 8.30
C VAL A 203 -14.39 -6.89 9.82
N VAL A 204 -15.40 -6.24 10.41
CA VAL A 204 -15.79 -6.42 11.81
C VAL A 204 -15.93 -7.90 12.20
N ASP A 205 -15.46 -8.26 13.40
CA ASP A 205 -15.50 -9.62 13.98
C ASP A 205 -14.84 -10.74 13.16
N GLN A 206 -14.18 -10.43 12.04
CA GLN A 206 -13.41 -11.41 11.27
C GLN A 206 -11.97 -11.41 11.77
N PRO A 207 -11.42 -12.54 12.25
CA PRO A 207 -10.04 -12.61 12.71
C PRO A 207 -9.05 -12.40 11.55
N GLU A 208 -9.42 -12.81 10.34
CA GLU A 208 -8.55 -12.77 9.16
C GLU A 208 -8.73 -11.50 8.32
N LEU A 209 -7.64 -11.09 7.69
CA LEU A 209 -7.61 -10.03 6.69
C LEU A 209 -7.90 -10.64 5.32
N ILE A 210 -8.90 -10.11 4.62
CA ILE A 210 -9.36 -10.61 3.34
C ILE A 210 -8.57 -9.89 2.24
N ARG A 211 -7.77 -10.65 1.48
CA ARG A 211 -7.20 -10.16 0.22
C ARG A 211 -8.25 -10.37 -0.86
N ILE A 212 -8.80 -9.28 -1.39
CA ILE A 212 -9.98 -9.35 -2.28
C ILE A 212 -9.55 -9.53 -3.73
N GLN A 213 -8.50 -8.85 -4.20
CA GLN A 213 -8.07 -8.98 -5.60
C GLN A 213 -6.61 -8.60 -5.86
N GLU A 214 -6.01 -9.25 -6.86
CA GLU A 214 -4.84 -8.79 -7.60
C GLU A 214 -5.32 -8.53 -9.04
N LEU A 215 -5.45 -7.25 -9.42
CA LEU A 215 -5.75 -6.88 -10.80
C LEU A 215 -4.43 -6.86 -11.58
N GLN A 216 -4.36 -7.64 -12.66
CA GLN A 216 -3.28 -7.61 -13.66
C GLN A 216 -3.70 -6.80 -14.87
#